data_AF-A0A6J6CMW7-F1
#
_entry.id   AF-A0A6J6CMW7-F1
#
_cell.length_a   1.000
_cell.length_b   1.000
_cell.length_c   1.000
_cell.angle_alpha   90.00
_cell.angle_beta   90.00
_cell.angle_gamma   90.00
#
_symmetry.space_group_name_H-M   'P 1'
#
loop_
_entity.id
_entity.type
_entity.pdbx_description
1 polymer ?
#
loop_
_entity_poly.entity_id
_entity_poly.type
_entity_poly.pdbx_seq_one_letter_code
_entity_poly.pdbx_strand_id
1 'polypeptide(L)'
;MPNTPALVGEGAAAMSGGSDATEVDLAWAELILDAVGMVVRVPESQLDAVTAVSGSGPAYVFLIAEAMIDAGVIQGLDRATADALVRQTLLGSARLLIDGDWDPAELRARVASPGGTTEAALNVLQAGKLQATLIDAIAAATKRSQELAG
;
A
#
# COMPACT_ATOMS: atom_id res chain seq x y z
N MET A 1 13.04 8.54 -0.84
CA MET A 1 11.58 8.68 -0.96
C MET A 1 10.88 7.84 0.12
N PRO A 2 10.66 8.37 1.33
CA PRO A 2 9.88 7.73 2.40
C PRO A 2 8.36 7.92 2.20
N ASN A 3 7.54 7.42 3.11
CA ASN A 3 6.10 7.69 3.14
C ASN A 3 5.58 7.98 4.57
N THR A 4 4.33 8.42 4.69
CA THR A 4 3.75 8.89 5.95
C THR A 4 3.66 7.83 7.08
N PRO A 5 3.50 6.52 6.82
CA PRO A 5 3.61 5.48 7.84
C PRO A 5 4.91 5.47 8.66
N ALA A 6 5.97 6.16 8.22
CA ALA A 6 7.17 6.38 9.03
C ALA A 6 6.88 7.01 10.42
N LEU A 7 5.78 7.77 10.55
CA LEU A 7 5.35 8.35 11.82
C LEU A 7 5.01 7.31 12.90
N VAL A 8 4.73 6.07 12.50
CA VAL A 8 4.42 4.96 13.41
C VAL A 8 5.44 3.82 13.30
N GLY A 9 6.60 4.07 12.69
CA GLY A 9 7.68 3.08 12.52
C GLY A 9 7.43 2.05 11.42
N GLU A 10 6.39 2.23 10.60
CA GLU A 10 5.99 1.29 9.53
C GLU A 10 6.17 1.92 8.14
N GLY A 11 7.20 2.76 8.01
CA GLY A 11 7.52 3.44 6.76
C GLY A 11 8.00 2.49 5.66
N ALA A 12 7.75 2.86 4.41
CA ALA A 12 8.39 2.27 3.25
C ALA A 12 9.16 3.35 2.51
N ALA A 13 10.49 3.21 2.48
CA ALA A 13 11.39 4.11 1.80
C ALA A 13 12.12 3.43 0.64
N ALA A 14 12.37 4.18 -0.44
CA ALA A 14 13.42 3.82 -1.39
C ALA A 14 14.44 4.95 -1.53
N MET A 15 15.68 4.60 -1.86
CA MET A 15 16.75 5.56 -2.10
C MET A 15 17.60 5.18 -3.30
N SER A 16 18.21 6.19 -3.92
CA SER A 16 19.24 6.04 -4.95
C SER A 16 20.44 6.90 -4.57
N GLY A 17 21.64 6.42 -4.90
CA GLY A 17 22.85 7.23 -4.79
C GLY A 17 22.97 8.23 -5.93
N GLY A 18 23.44 9.43 -5.61
CA GLY A 18 23.92 10.38 -6.62
C GLY A 18 25.30 9.98 -7.14
N SER A 19 25.80 10.69 -8.17
CA SER A 19 27.08 10.38 -8.82
C SER A 19 28.29 10.39 -7.89
N ASP A 20 28.24 11.18 -6.82
CA ASP A 20 29.33 11.33 -5.86
C ASP A 20 29.12 10.53 -4.56
N ALA A 21 27.99 9.83 -4.43
CA ALA A 21 27.68 9.07 -3.22
C ALA A 21 28.50 7.78 -3.16
N THR A 22 29.20 7.57 -2.05
CA THR A 22 29.92 6.32 -1.78
C THR A 22 29.03 5.30 -1.08
N GLU A 23 29.46 4.04 -1.04
CA GLU A 23 28.76 3.00 -0.27
C GLU A 23 28.63 3.33 1.22
N VAL A 24 29.59 4.08 1.78
CA VAL A 24 29.52 4.53 3.18
C VAL A 24 28.40 5.55 3.36
N ASP A 25 28.25 6.48 2.42
CA ASP A 25 27.17 7.47 2.45
C ASP A 25 25.81 6.80 2.31
N LEU A 26 25.70 5.82 1.39
CA LEU A 26 24.48 5.05 1.19
C LEU A 26 24.11 4.24 2.43
N ALA A 27 25.06 3.53 3.04
CA ALA A 27 24.83 2.77 4.25
C ALA A 27 24.40 3.66 5.42
N TRP A 28 24.96 4.87 5.53
CA TRP A 28 24.58 5.81 6.57
C TRP A 28 23.17 6.37 6.38
N ALA A 29 22.81 6.76 5.16
CA ALA A 29 21.46 7.21 4.83
C ALA A 29 20.42 6.08 4.99
N GLU A 30 20.78 4.85 4.62
CA GLU A 30 19.97 3.66 4.81
C GLU A 30 19.67 3.43 6.30
N LEU A 31 20.68 3.51 7.17
CA LEU A 31 20.51 3.37 8.63
C LEU A 31 19.55 4.41 9.23
N ILE A 32 19.51 5.63 8.69
CA ILE A 32 18.57 6.67 9.14
C ILE A 32 17.14 6.33 8.70
N LEU A 33 16.96 5.89 7.46
CA LEU A 33 15.64 5.58 6.90
C LEU A 33 15.06 4.29 7.51
N ASP A 34 15.90 3.29 7.77
CA ASP A 34 15.53 2.01 8.37
C ASP A 34 15.07 2.15 9.84
N ALA A 35 15.43 3.26 10.50
CA ALA A 35 15.00 3.52 11.87
C ALA A 35 13.48 3.76 12.01
N VAL A 36 12.77 4.00 10.91
CA VAL A 36 11.32 4.32 10.89
C VAL A 36 10.52 3.42 9.95
N GLY A 37 11.08 2.29 9.54
CA GLY A 37 10.43 1.33 8.63
C GLY A 37 11.45 0.61 7.77
N MET A 38 11.04 0.11 6.60
CA MET A 38 11.95 -0.55 5.67
C MET A 38 12.52 0.43 4.64
N VAL A 39 13.73 0.15 4.17
CA VAL A 39 14.39 0.88 3.08
C VAL A 39 14.90 -0.08 1.99
N VAL A 40 14.75 0.33 0.73
CA VAL A 40 15.35 -0.37 -0.42
C VAL A 40 16.19 0.57 -1.26
N ARG A 41 17.27 0.05 -1.83
CA ARG A 41 18.07 0.76 -2.84
C ARG A 41 17.54 0.44 -4.23
N VAL A 42 17.29 1.48 -5.03
CA VAL A 42 16.81 1.37 -6.41
C VAL A 42 17.58 2.33 -7.31
N PRO A 43 17.65 2.07 -8.64
CA PRO A 43 18.10 3.07 -9.59
C PRO A 43 17.23 4.34 -9.52
N GLU A 44 17.84 5.51 -9.72
CA GLU A 44 17.15 6.80 -9.71
C GLU A 44 15.96 6.84 -10.69
N SER A 45 16.09 6.20 -11.85
CA SER A 45 15.03 6.07 -12.86
C SER A 45 13.77 5.33 -12.38
N GLN A 46 13.83 4.65 -11.22
CA GLN A 46 12.70 3.97 -10.62
C GLN A 46 12.01 4.79 -9.52
N LEU A 47 12.58 5.94 -9.10
CA LEU A 47 12.04 6.71 -7.98
C LEU A 47 10.65 7.28 -8.26
N ASP A 48 10.29 7.60 -9.50
CA ASP A 48 8.92 8.00 -9.86
C ASP A 48 7.90 6.88 -9.62
N ALA A 49 8.28 5.65 -9.96
CA ALA A 49 7.45 4.48 -9.70
C ALA A 49 7.34 4.19 -8.19
N VAL A 50 8.43 4.37 -7.43
CA VAL A 50 8.40 4.30 -5.96
C VAL A 50 7.43 5.33 -5.40
N THR A 51 7.51 6.59 -5.85
CA THR A 51 6.59 7.65 -5.41
C THR A 51 5.14 7.24 -5.64
N ALA A 52 4.82 6.67 -6.80
CA ALA A 52 3.48 6.22 -7.12
C ALA A 52 2.99 5.03 -6.27
N VAL A 53 3.87 4.09 -5.96
CA VAL A 53 3.55 2.85 -5.22
C VAL A 53 3.51 3.09 -3.71
N SER A 54 4.59 3.62 -3.12
CA SER A 54 4.73 3.75 -1.67
C SER A 54 4.50 5.16 -1.15
N GLY A 55 4.86 6.19 -1.91
CA GLY A 55 4.66 7.59 -1.52
C GLY A 55 3.18 7.97 -1.49
N SER A 56 2.49 7.74 -2.60
CA SER A 56 1.04 7.93 -2.75
C SER A 56 0.21 6.76 -2.21
N GLY A 57 0.84 5.59 -2.02
CA GLY A 57 0.22 4.33 -1.56
C GLY A 57 -0.72 4.47 -0.36
N PRO A 58 -0.33 5.15 0.75
CA PRO A 58 -1.19 5.33 1.91
C PRO A 58 -2.54 5.94 1.58
N ALA A 59 -2.61 6.88 0.63
CA ALA A 59 -3.87 7.50 0.23
C ALA A 59 -4.84 6.50 -0.41
N TYR A 60 -4.34 5.53 -1.17
CA TYR A 60 -5.16 4.47 -1.77
C TYR A 60 -5.76 3.56 -0.69
N VAL A 61 -4.95 3.21 0.32
CA VAL A 61 -5.39 2.41 1.47
C VAL A 61 -6.44 3.16 2.29
N PHE A 62 -6.25 4.45 2.54
CA PHE A 62 -7.21 5.27 3.28
C PHE A 62 -8.53 5.45 2.52
N LEU A 63 -8.48 5.61 1.19
CA LEU A 63 -9.69 5.65 0.36
C LEU A 63 -10.48 4.33 0.42
N ILE A 64 -9.79 3.19 0.39
CA ILE A 64 -10.43 1.88 0.56
C ILE A 64 -11.06 1.77 1.95
N ALA A 65 -10.35 2.21 2.99
CA ALA A 65 -10.86 2.20 4.37
C ALA A 65 -12.16 3.03 4.49
N GLU A 66 -12.16 4.26 3.95
CA GLU A 66 -13.33 5.15 3.93
C GLU A 66 -14.53 4.47 3.27
N ALA A 67 -14.33 3.90 2.07
CA ALA A 67 -15.38 3.19 1.34
C ALA A 67 -15.92 1.98 2.10
N MET A 68 -15.06 1.22 2.78
CA MET A 68 -15.48 0.07 3.59
C MET A 68 -16.28 0.48 4.83
N ILE A 69 -15.90 1.58 5.49
CA ILE A 69 -16.63 2.11 6.65
C ILE A 69 -18.03 2.55 6.22
N ASP A 70 -18.12 3.32 5.14
CA ASP A 70 -19.40 3.79 4.60
C ASP A 70 -20.29 2.63 4.16
N ALA A 71 -19.72 1.61 3.51
CA ALA A 71 -20.43 0.39 3.17
C ALA A 71 -20.98 -0.33 4.42
N GLY A 72 -20.18 -0.46 5.49
CA GLY A 72 -20.63 -1.05 6.75
C GLY A 72 -21.82 -0.29 7.36
N VAL A 73 -21.80 1.04 7.32
CA VAL A 73 -22.90 1.89 7.77
C VAL A 73 -24.15 1.71 6.91
N ILE A 74 -24.01 1.64 5.59
CA ILE A 74 -25.12 1.36 4.67
C ILE A 74 -25.77 0.00 4.97
N GLN A 75 -24.99 -0.99 5.40
CA GLN A 75 -25.48 -2.30 5.81
C GLN A 75 -26.02 -2.34 7.25
N GLY A 76 -26.11 -1.20 7.93
CA GLY A 76 -26.79 -1.05 9.22
C GLY A 76 -25.89 -1.08 10.45
N LEU A 77 -24.56 -1.08 10.29
CA LEU A 77 -23.66 -0.86 11.43
C LEU A 77 -23.70 0.61 11.86
N ASP A 78 -23.51 0.87 13.15
CA ASP A 78 -23.16 2.23 13.56
C ASP A 78 -21.73 2.57 13.08
N ARG A 79 -21.47 3.86 12.86
CA ARG A 79 -20.20 4.32 12.29
C ARG A 79 -18.99 3.97 13.15
N ALA A 80 -19.12 3.97 14.47
CA ALA A 80 -18.00 3.67 15.36
C ALA A 80 -17.61 2.19 15.27
N THR A 81 -18.60 1.29 15.23
CA THR A 81 -18.37 -0.14 15.01
C THR A 81 -17.77 -0.41 13.63
N ALA A 82 -18.29 0.23 12.57
CA ALA A 82 -17.75 0.06 11.21
C ALA A 82 -16.28 0.53 11.13
N ASP A 83 -15.94 1.70 11.69
CA ASP A 83 -14.56 2.21 11.75
C ASP A 83 -13.62 1.26 12.49
N ALA A 84 -14.01 0.78 13.68
CA ALA A 84 -13.20 -0.15 14.46
C ALA A 84 -12.93 -1.47 13.71
N LEU A 85 -13.96 -2.05 13.09
CA LEU A 85 -13.83 -3.29 12.33
C LEU A 85 -12.94 -3.13 11.11
N VAL A 86 -13.09 -2.03 10.35
CA VAL A 86 -12.27 -1.78 9.16
C VAL A 86 -10.81 -1.57 9.52
N ARG A 87 -10.51 -0.75 10.54
CA ARG A 87 -9.13 -0.53 11.01
C ARG A 87 -8.45 -1.83 11.43
N GLN A 88 -9.14 -2.66 12.22
CA GLN A 88 -8.60 -3.93 12.68
C GLN A 88 -8.43 -4.93 11.52
N THR A 89 -9.34 -4.91 10.54
CA THR A 89 -9.25 -5.75 9.33
C THR A 89 -8.03 -5.37 8.51
N LEU A 90 -7.81 -4.08 8.26
CA LEU A 90 -6.65 -3.60 7.50
C LEU A 90 -5.32 -3.96 8.20
N LEU A 91 -5.24 -3.74 9.51
CA LEU A 91 -4.05 -4.12 10.30
C LEU A 91 -3.79 -5.63 10.23
N GLY A 92 -4.82 -6.45 10.47
CA GLY A 92 -4.68 -7.91 10.46
C GLY A 92 -4.29 -8.45 9.08
N SER A 93 -4.91 -7.94 8.02
CA SER A 93 -4.58 -8.33 6.65
C SER A 93 -3.17 -7.90 6.25
N ALA A 94 -2.73 -6.70 6.62
CA ALA A 94 -1.37 -6.25 6.36
C ALA A 94 -0.34 -7.13 7.09
N ARG A 95 -0.59 -7.46 8.37
CA ARG A 95 0.28 -8.37 9.13
C ARG A 95 0.34 -9.77 8.54
N LEU A 96 -0.78 -10.33 8.10
CA LEU A 96 -0.77 -11.63 7.42
C LEU A 96 0.05 -11.61 6.12
N LEU A 97 0.04 -10.49 5.41
CA LEU A 97 0.81 -10.30 4.19
C LEU A 97 2.32 -10.11 4.45
N ILE A 98 2.68 -9.42 5.53
CA ILE A 98 4.07 -9.09 5.86
C ILE A 98 4.75 -10.23 6.63
N ASP A 99 4.05 -10.83 7.59
CA ASP A 99 4.60 -11.84 8.51
C ASP A 99 4.47 -13.27 7.96
N GLY A 100 3.71 -13.47 6.88
CA GLY A 100 3.39 -14.78 6.32
C GLY A 100 4.23 -15.15 5.10
N ASP A 101 4.23 -16.45 4.76
CA ASP A 101 4.94 -16.99 3.59
C ASP A 101 4.07 -17.03 2.31
N TRP A 102 2.90 -16.39 2.34
CA TRP A 102 1.90 -16.50 1.26
C TRP A 102 1.87 -15.24 0.43
N ASP A 103 1.75 -15.42 -0.88
CA ASP A 103 1.55 -14.29 -1.78
C ASP A 103 0.12 -13.71 -1.64
N PRO A 104 -0.12 -12.48 -2.14
CA PRO A 104 -1.45 -11.86 -2.06
C PRO A 104 -2.59 -12.67 -2.69
N ALA A 105 -2.33 -13.43 -3.76
CA ALA A 105 -3.34 -14.22 -4.44
C ALA A 105 -3.71 -15.45 -3.60
N GLU A 106 -2.74 -16.09 -2.95
CA GLU A 106 -2.93 -17.18 -2.01
C GLU A 106 -3.70 -16.74 -0.77
N LEU A 107 -3.32 -15.61 -0.16
CA LEU A 107 -4.05 -15.05 0.98
C LEU A 107 -5.52 -14.78 0.64
N ARG A 108 -5.78 -14.19 -0.53
CA ARG A 108 -7.15 -13.95 -1.02
C ARG A 108 -7.92 -15.25 -1.23
N ALA A 109 -7.30 -16.29 -1.81
CA ALA A 109 -7.95 -17.57 -2.03
C ALA A 109 -8.31 -18.28 -0.71
N ARG A 110 -7.45 -18.19 0.31
CA ARG A 110 -7.66 -18.83 1.61
C ARG A 110 -8.83 -18.29 2.40
N VAL A 111 -9.15 -17.00 2.22
CA VAL A 111 -10.31 -16.36 2.88
C VAL A 111 -11.59 -16.43 2.05
N ALA A 112 -11.52 -17.01 0.84
CA ALA A 112 -12.64 -17.17 -0.08
C ALA A 112 -13.08 -18.63 -0.15
N SER A 113 -14.04 -19.00 0.71
CA SER A 113 -14.71 -20.29 0.58
C SER A 113 -15.63 -20.32 -0.66
N PRO A 114 -15.65 -21.41 -1.45
CA PRO A 114 -16.56 -21.56 -2.60
C PRO A 114 -18.02 -21.33 -2.20
N GLY A 115 -18.74 -20.48 -2.94
CA GLY A 115 -20.13 -20.09 -2.67
C GLY A 115 -20.31 -19.19 -1.45
N GLY A 116 -19.23 -18.73 -0.82
CA GLY A 116 -19.26 -17.93 0.40
C GLY A 116 -19.45 -16.42 0.17
N THR A 117 -19.57 -15.67 1.26
CA THR A 117 -19.73 -14.21 1.24
C THR A 117 -18.54 -13.50 0.61
N THR A 118 -17.31 -13.97 0.88
CA THR A 118 -16.09 -13.40 0.29
C THR A 118 -16.07 -13.56 -1.23
N GLU A 119 -16.44 -14.73 -1.75
CA GLU A 119 -16.48 -14.97 -3.21
C GLU A 119 -17.50 -14.04 -3.88
N ALA A 120 -18.69 -13.90 -3.29
CA ALA A 120 -19.71 -12.98 -3.80
C ALA A 120 -19.21 -11.52 -3.86
N ALA A 121 -18.52 -11.06 -2.82
CA ALA A 121 -17.92 -9.71 -2.80
C ALA A 121 -16.80 -9.56 -3.84
N LEU A 122 -15.91 -10.55 -3.95
CA LEU A 122 -14.81 -10.53 -4.92
C LEU A 122 -15.31 -10.46 -6.36
N ASN A 123 -16.39 -11.17 -6.69
CA ASN A 123 -17.02 -11.11 -8.01
C ASN A 123 -17.49 -9.69 -8.36
N VAL A 124 -18.07 -8.96 -7.40
CA VAL A 124 -18.47 -7.56 -7.59
C VAL A 124 -17.26 -6.65 -7.78
N LEU A 125 -16.20 -6.81 -6.97
CA LEU A 125 -14.97 -6.01 -7.10
C LEU A 125 -14.27 -6.24 -8.44
N GLN A 126 -14.27 -7.48 -8.93
CA GLN A 126 -13.71 -7.84 -10.24
C GLN A 126 -14.54 -7.25 -11.39
N ALA A 127 -15.87 -7.36 -11.33
CA ALA A 127 -16.76 -6.74 -12.30
C ALA A 127 -16.61 -5.21 -12.32
N GLY A 128 -16.36 -4.59 -11.16
CA GLY A 128 -16.00 -3.18 -11.01
C GLY A 128 -14.60 -2.81 -11.47
N LYS A 129 -13.79 -3.77 -11.95
CA LYS A 129 -12.44 -3.58 -12.48
C LYS A 129 -11.44 -2.98 -11.49
N LEU A 130 -11.61 -3.25 -10.19
CA LEU A 130 -10.76 -2.67 -9.14
C LEU A 130 -9.25 -2.81 -9.43
N GLN A 131 -8.82 -4.00 -9.87
CA GLN A 131 -7.40 -4.24 -10.18
C GLN A 131 -6.91 -3.36 -11.34
N ALA A 132 -7.69 -3.22 -12.41
CA ALA A 132 -7.31 -2.37 -13.54
C ALA A 132 -7.26 -0.89 -13.12
N THR A 133 -8.24 -0.43 -12.34
CA THR A 133 -8.27 0.95 -11.83
C THR A 133 -7.07 1.26 -10.94
N LEU A 134 -6.63 0.32 -10.09
CA LEU A 134 -5.43 0.51 -9.27
C LEU A 134 -4.16 0.60 -10.13
N ILE A 135 -4.03 -0.25 -11.17
CA ILE A 135 -2.93 -0.19 -12.13
C ILE A 135 -2.89 1.18 -12.83
N ASP A 136 -4.04 1.65 -13.32
CA ASP A 136 -4.16 2.93 -14.01
C ASP A 136 -3.85 4.11 -13.07
N ALA A 137 -4.30 4.05 -11.80
CA ALA A 137 -4.02 5.06 -10.79
C ALA A 137 -2.51 5.19 -10.49
N ILE A 138 -1.82 4.06 -10.33
CA ILE A 138 -0.37 4.04 -10.11
C ILE A 138 0.39 4.54 -11.36
N ALA A 139 -0.06 4.17 -12.56
CA ALA A 139 0.52 4.69 -13.80
C ALA A 139 0.35 6.21 -13.91
N ALA A 140 -0.83 6.74 -13.57
CA ALA A 140 -1.09 8.17 -13.55
C ALA A 140 -0.22 8.92 -12.53
N ALA A 141 -0.06 8.37 -11.32
CA ALA A 141 0.82 8.94 -10.29
C ALA A 141 2.30 8.92 -10.72
N THR A 142 2.76 7.83 -11.34
CA THR A 142 4.13 7.71 -11.88
C THR A 142 4.37 8.79 -12.93
N LYS A 143 3.47 8.91 -13.91
CA LYS A 143 3.56 9.93 -14.95
C LYS A 143 3.57 11.33 -14.36
N ARG A 144 2.72 11.59 -13.36
CA ARG A 144 2.68 12.89 -12.71
C ARG A 144 3.97 13.22 -11.95
N SER A 145 4.60 12.24 -11.31
CA SER A 145 5.90 12.40 -10.66
C SER A 145 6.97 12.82 -11.69
N GLN A 146 7.01 12.14 -12.85
CA GLN A 146 7.92 12.48 -13.95
C GLN A 146 7.70 13.89 -14.49
N GLU A 147 6.45 14.33 -14.62
CA GLU A 147 6.10 15.69 -15.06
C GLU A 147 6.55 16.77 -14.06
N LEU A 148 6.63 16.44 -12.77
CA LEU A 148 7.08 17.36 -11.72
C LEU A 148 8.59 17.43 -11.57
N ALA A 149 9.32 16.40 -12.02
CA ALA A 149 10.78 16.33 -12.00
C ALA A 149 11.43 17.10 -13.18
N GLY A 150 10.62 17.55 -14.14
CA GLY A 150 11.04 18.34 -15.31
C GLY A 150 11.29 19.81 -15.01
#